data_AF-A0A7C5VF14-F1
#
_entry.id   AF-A0A7C5VF14-F1
#
_cell.length_a   1.000
_cell.length_b   1.000
_cell.length_c   1.000
_cell.angle_alpha   90.00
_cell.angle_beta   90.00
_cell.angle_gamma   90.00
#
_symmetry.space_group_name_H-M   'P 1'
#
loop_
_entity.id
_entity.type
_entity.pdbx_description
1 polymer ?
#
loop_
_entity_poly.entity_id
_entity_poly.type
_entity_poly.pdbx_seq_one_letter_code
_entity_poly.pdbx_strand_id
1 'polypeptide(L)'
;MSSNPRLIWKLPQVLRAEGISVYRLVGVLSGRVSRTTLYSWVWQAPHRPDTATLAWVLWGLRKLTGKPYGVQDLLEYAEGGEDA
;
A
#
# COMPACT_ATOMS: atom_id res chain seq x y z
N MET A 1 -13.50 27.85 3.27
CA MET A 1 -12.26 27.07 3.33
C MET A 1 -12.52 25.79 2.56
N SER A 2 -11.88 25.60 1.40
CA SER A 2 -12.04 24.36 0.64
C SER A 2 -10.92 23.42 1.07
N SER A 3 -11.23 22.43 1.89
CA SER A 3 -10.31 21.36 2.21
C SER A 3 -10.10 20.50 0.97
N ASN A 4 -8.85 20.36 0.53
CA ASN A 4 -8.55 19.50 -0.61
C ASN A 4 -8.60 18.03 -0.15
N PRO A 5 -9.42 17.17 -0.78
CA PRO A 5 -9.44 15.75 -0.48
C PRO A 5 -8.14 15.08 -0.94
N ARG A 6 -7.55 14.23 -0.11
CA ARG A 6 -6.37 13.43 -0.45
C ARG A 6 -6.46 12.02 0.10
N LEU A 7 -5.75 11.10 -0.55
CA LEU A 7 -5.54 9.75 -0.05
C LEU A 7 -4.10 9.62 0.45
N ILE A 8 -3.94 9.15 1.68
CA ILE A 8 -2.66 8.83 2.30
C ILE A 8 -2.37 7.36 2.04
N TRP A 9 -1.20 7.09 1.46
CA TRP A 9 -0.74 5.74 1.16
C TRP A 9 -0.01 5.11 2.34
N LYS A 10 -0.44 3.93 2.78
CA LYS A 10 -0.02 3.30 4.04
C LYS A 10 0.80 2.01 3.90
N LEU A 11 1.06 1.55 2.67
CA LEU A 11 1.83 0.31 2.46
C LEU A 11 3.18 0.28 3.19
N PRO A 12 4.01 1.36 3.19
CA PRO A 12 5.29 1.35 3.91
C PRO A 12 5.12 1.15 5.42
N GLN A 13 4.11 1.77 6.01
CA GLN A 13 3.79 1.71 7.42
C GLN A 13 3.27 0.31 7.79
N VAL A 14 2.39 -0.26 6.96
CA VAL A 14 1.88 -1.63 7.14
C VAL A 14 3.02 -2.65 7.11
N LEU A 15 3.90 -2.59 6.11
CA LEU A 15 5.04 -3.50 6.02
C LEU A 15 5.97 -3.40 7.24
N ARG A 16 6.23 -2.18 7.71
CA ARG A 16 7.02 -1.95 8.92
C ARG A 16 6.35 -2.53 10.16
N ALA A 17 5.06 -2.28 10.35
CA ALA A 17 4.30 -2.75 11.52
C ALA A 17 4.22 -4.28 11.58
N GLU A 18 4.15 -4.95 10.43
CA GLU A 18 4.14 -6.41 10.35
C GLU A 18 5.53 -7.05 10.30
N GLY A 19 6.61 -6.26 10.30
CA GLY A 19 7.98 -6.77 10.18
C GLY A 19 8.26 -7.46 8.84
N ILE A 20 7.56 -7.06 7.77
CA ILE A 20 7.68 -7.65 6.43
C ILE A 20 8.61 -6.79 5.57
N SER A 21 9.65 -7.40 5.02
CA SER A 21 10.45 -6.73 3.99
C SER A 21 9.73 -6.75 2.64
N VAL A 22 9.94 -5.70 1.83
CA VAL A 22 9.44 -5.64 0.44
C VAL A 22 9.85 -6.87 -0.35
N TYR A 23 11.05 -7.39 -0.10
CA TYR A 23 11.54 -8.61 -0.73
C TYR A 23 10.64 -9.83 -0.48
N ARG A 24 10.12 -10.01 0.74
CA ARG A 24 9.15 -11.10 1.04
C ARG A 24 7.85 -10.92 0.27
N LEU A 25 7.35 -9.68 0.17
CA LEU A 25 6.16 -9.37 -0.62
C LEU A 25 6.38 -9.65 -2.12
N VAL A 26 7.54 -9.27 -2.67
CA VAL A 26 7.95 -9.59 -4.04
C VAL A 26 7.98 -11.09 -4.28
N GLY A 27 8.48 -11.87 -3.32
CA GLY A 27 8.50 -13.33 -3.40
C GLY A 27 7.09 -13.92 -3.54
N VAL A 28 6.15 -13.47 -2.69
CA VAL A 28 4.76 -13.93 -2.72
C VAL A 28 4.00 -13.50 -3.97
N LEU A 29 4.33 -12.34 -4.54
CA LEU A 29 3.64 -11.77 -5.70
C LEU A 29 4.39 -11.97 -7.03
N SER A 30 5.40 -12.84 -7.05
CA SER A 30 6.18 -13.13 -8.24
C SER A 30 5.28 -13.56 -9.42
N GLY A 31 5.47 -12.93 -10.57
CA GLY A 31 4.65 -13.17 -11.78
C GLY A 31 3.25 -12.54 -11.74
N ARG A 32 2.85 -11.88 -10.65
CA ARG A 32 1.57 -11.15 -10.54
C ARG A 32 1.76 -9.64 -10.49
N VAL A 33 2.79 -9.19 -9.78
CA VAL A 33 3.17 -7.78 -9.68
C VAL A 33 4.67 -7.67 -9.92
N SER A 34 5.08 -6.68 -10.73
CA SER A 34 6.50 -6.46 -11.00
C SER A 34 7.24 -6.06 -9.71
N ARG A 35 8.48 -6.53 -9.58
CA ARG A 35 9.36 -6.13 -8.47
C ARG A 35 9.50 -4.61 -8.40
N THR A 36 9.75 -3.98 -9.55
CA THR A 36 9.93 -2.52 -9.65
C THR A 36 8.71 -1.77 -9.15
N THR A 37 7.50 -2.22 -9.48
CA THR A 37 6.24 -1.64 -8.97
C THR A 37 6.19 -1.70 -7.45
N LEU A 38 6.44 -2.87 -6.85
CA LEU A 38 6.37 -3.05 -5.40
C LEU A 38 7.40 -2.19 -4.65
N TYR A 39 8.62 -2.11 -5.14
CA TYR A 39 9.62 -1.21 -4.55
C TYR A 39 9.22 0.26 -4.74
N SER A 40 8.80 0.66 -5.93
CA SER A 40 8.34 2.04 -6.19
C SER A 40 7.22 2.45 -5.25
N TRP A 41 6.21 1.59 -5.04
CA TRP A 41 5.08 1.86 -4.16
C TRP A 41 5.46 1.94 -2.67
N VAL A 42 6.60 1.36 -2.27
CA VAL A 42 7.07 1.45 -0.88
C VAL A 42 7.84 2.75 -0.66
N TRP A 43 8.56 3.23 -1.67
CA TRP A 43 9.33 4.47 -1.57
C TRP A 43 8.48 5.71 -1.84
N GLN A 44 7.47 5.58 -2.69
CA GLN A 44 6.64 6.70 -3.12
C GLN A 44 5.19 6.26 -3.27
N ALA A 45 4.26 7.10 -2.82
CA ALA A 45 2.84 6.89 -3.06
C ALA A 45 2.54 6.87 -4.57
N PRO A 46 1.84 5.86 -5.11
CA PRO A 46 1.47 5.86 -6.51
C PRO A 46 0.47 6.98 -6.80
N HIS A 47 0.69 7.74 -7.88
CA HIS A 47 -0.26 8.77 -8.30
C HIS A 47 -1.61 8.18 -8.72
N ARG A 48 -1.59 6.99 -9.33
CA ARG A 48 -2.77 6.20 -9.71
C ARG A 48 -2.51 4.72 -9.42
N PRO A 49 -2.87 4.21 -8.24
CA PRO A 49 -2.78 2.79 -7.97
C PRO A 49 -3.78 2.06 -8.85
N ASP A 50 -3.32 1.14 -9.69
CA ASP A 50 -4.24 0.27 -10.43
C ASP A 50 -4.88 -0.74 -9.46
N THR A 51 -6.17 -1.01 -9.66
CA THR A 51 -6.97 -1.82 -8.74
C THR A 51 -6.54 -3.28 -8.71
N ALA A 52 -6.00 -3.80 -9.82
CA ALA A 52 -5.52 -5.18 -9.91
C ALA A 52 -4.26 -5.40 -9.05
N THR A 53 -3.27 -4.51 -9.15
CA THR A 53 -2.08 -4.53 -8.31
C THR A 53 -2.44 -4.34 -6.85
N LEU A 54 -3.35 -3.42 -6.54
CA LEU A 54 -3.82 -3.22 -5.16
C LEU A 54 -4.45 -4.49 -4.59
N ALA A 55 -5.30 -5.19 -5.35
CA ALA A 55 -5.89 -6.46 -4.94
C ALA A 55 -4.84 -7.54 -4.68
N TRP A 56 -3.81 -7.64 -5.54
CA TRP A 56 -2.69 -8.56 -5.32
C TRP A 56 -1.87 -8.22 -4.07
N VAL A 57 -1.61 -6.95 -3.82
CA VAL A 57 -0.91 -6.52 -2.60
C VAL A 57 -1.72 -6.89 -1.35
N LEU A 58 -3.02 -6.62 -1.32
CA LEU A 58 -3.90 -7.01 -0.21
C LEU A 58 -3.89 -8.53 0.00
N TRP A 59 -4.01 -9.31 -1.07
CA TRP A 59 -3.91 -10.76 -1.01
C TRP A 59 -2.56 -11.23 -0.47
N GLY A 60 -1.46 -10.63 -0.92
CA GLY A 60 -0.11 -10.93 -0.45
C GLY A 60 0.10 -10.64 1.03
N LEU A 61 -0.42 -9.51 1.52
CA LEU A 61 -0.40 -9.17 2.95
C LEU A 61 -1.20 -10.18 3.78
N ARG A 62 -2.41 -10.56 3.35
CA ARG A 62 -3.20 -11.61 4.00
C ARG A 62 -2.44 -12.93 4.06
N LYS A 63 -1.76 -13.32 2.98
CA LYS A 63 -0.96 -14.55 2.92
C LYS A 63 0.25 -14.53 3.85
N LEU A 64 0.93 -13.39 3.97
CA LEU A 64 2.13 -13.26 4.79
C LEU A 64 1.84 -13.12 6.29
N THR A 65 0.70 -12.52 6.64
CA THR A 65 0.36 -12.17 8.04
C THR A 65 -0.70 -13.08 8.65
N GLY A 66 -1.52 -13.75 7.83
CA GLY A 66 -2.72 -14.44 8.28
C GLY A 66 -3.86 -13.52 8.73
N LYS A 67 -3.69 -12.20 8.63
CA LYS A 67 -4.68 -11.20 9.08
C LYS A 67 -5.58 -10.74 7.92
N PRO A 68 -6.83 -10.33 8.20
CA PRO A 68 -7.69 -9.74 7.19
C PRO A 68 -7.20 -8.32 6.84
N TYR A 69 -6.83 -8.10 5.57
CA TYR A 69 -6.47 -6.78 5.02
C TYR A 69 -7.48 -6.31 3.98
N GLY A 70 -7.97 -5.07 4.09
CA GLY A 70 -8.85 -4.38 3.15
C GLY A 70 -8.23 -3.11 2.59
N VAL A 71 -8.96 -2.45 1.68
CA VAL A 71 -8.47 -1.24 0.98
C VAL A 71 -8.10 -0.12 1.97
N GLN A 72 -8.90 0.06 3.01
CA GLN A 72 -8.71 1.05 4.07
C GLN A 72 -7.42 0.87 4.88
N ASP A 73 -6.84 -0.33 4.88
CA ASP A 73 -5.56 -0.59 5.56
C ASP A 73 -4.38 -0.01 4.76
N LEU A 74 -4.57 0.20 3.44
CA LEU A 74 -3.56 0.76 2.54
C LEU A 74 -3.83 2.21 2.13
N LEU A 75 -5.09 2.66 2.23
CA LEU A 75 -5.52 3.99 1.85
C LEU A 75 -6.31 4.63 2.98
N GLU A 76 -5.91 5.83 3.38
CA GLU A 76 -6.63 6.65 4.34
C GLU A 76 -7.09 7.93 3.67
N TYR A 77 -8.38 8.23 3.81
CA TYR A 77 -8.94 9.50 3.36
C TYR A 77 -8.60 10.59 4.36
N ALA A 78 -8.11 11.73 3.86
CA ALA A 78 -7.89 12.91 4.66
C ALA A 78 -8.43 14.14 3.92
N GLU A 79 -9.04 15.04 4.67
CA GLU A 79 -9.34 16.39 4.25
C GLU A 79 -8.21 17.29 4.74
N GLY A 80 -7.58 18.05 3.85
CA GLY A 80 -6.52 18.98 4.26
C GLY A 80 -7.05 20.08 5.18
N GLY A 81 -6.60 20.09 6.43
CA GLY A 81 -6.30 21.30 7.19
C GLY A 81 -4.83 21.67 6.96
N GLU A 82 -4.53 22.97 6.97
CA GLU A 82 -3.26 23.62 6.65
C GLU A 82 -2.01 22.89 7.17
N ASP A 83 -0.96 22.90 6.34
CA ASP A 83 0.41 22.60 6.76
C ASP A 83 0.76 23.51 7.96
N ALA A 84 1.02 22.90 9.12
CA ALA A 84 1.63 23.56 10.27
C ALA A 84 3.13 23.24 10.31
#